data_AF-A0ABC9V840-F1
#
_entry.id   AF-A0ABC9V840-F1
#
_cell.length_a   1.000
_cell.length_b   1.000
_cell.length_c   1.000
_cell.angle_alpha   90.00
_cell.angle_beta   90.00
_cell.angle_gamma   90.00
#
_symmetry.space_group_name_H-M   'P 1'
#
loop_
_entity.id
_entity.type
_entity.pdbx_description
1 polymer ?
#
loop_
_entity_poly.entity_id
_entity_poly.type
_entity_poly.pdbx_seq_one_letter_code
_entity_poly.pdbx_strand_id
1 'polypeptide(L)'
;MISISDPACGAGSTLLSTVKLCLESKIQVQDHLYIEAADIDRNVALMCYIQLSLWAVPCRIFVGDTLKLKYRECWCSLMYYVKGWDIKLHSQKLKEIVHKAEDYVPNFILIND
;
A
#
# COMPACT_ATOMS: atom_id res chain seq x y z
N MET A 1 6.53 8.05 4.48
CA MET A 1 6.16 6.92 3.61
C MET A 1 4.86 7.29 2.92
N ILE A 2 4.76 7.02 1.62
CA ILE A 2 3.59 7.27 0.80
C ILE A 2 2.99 5.92 0.45
N SER A 3 1.68 5.74 0.70
CA SER A 3 0.93 4.55 0.31
C SER A 3 -0.14 4.94 -0.70
N ILE A 4 -0.26 4.18 -1.78
CA ILE A 4 -1.24 4.39 -2.85
C ILE A 4 -2.08 3.13 -2.99
N SER A 5 -3.39 3.31 -3.21
CA SER A 5 -4.32 2.21 -3.48
C SER A 5 -5.11 2.49 -4.76
N ASP A 6 -5.24 1.49 -5.62
CA ASP A 6 -6.09 1.53 -6.82
C ASP A 6 -6.98 0.27 -6.91
N PRO A 7 -8.29 0.36 -6.63
CA PRO A 7 -9.20 -0.79 -6.54
C PRO A 7 -9.71 -1.33 -7.88
N ALA A 8 -9.35 -0.71 -9.01
CA ALA A 8 -9.70 -1.16 -10.35
C ALA A 8 -8.55 -0.79 -11.31
N CYS A 9 -7.37 -1.33 -11.01
CA CYS A 9 -6.12 -0.79 -11.52
C CYS A 9 -5.87 -1.04 -13.01
N GLY A 10 -6.65 -1.93 -13.63
CA GLY A 10 -6.39 -2.40 -14.98
C GLY A 10 -4.95 -2.91 -15.09
N ALA A 11 -4.24 -2.48 -16.14
CA ALA A 11 -2.82 -2.78 -16.30
C ALA A 11 -1.90 -1.90 -15.43
N GLY A 12 -2.42 -0.97 -14.62
CA GLY A 12 -1.63 -0.15 -13.69
C GLY A 12 -0.95 1.07 -14.30
N SER A 13 -1.43 1.60 -15.43
CA SER A 13 -0.84 2.77 -16.10
C SER A 13 -0.83 4.02 -15.22
N THR A 14 -1.91 4.26 -14.47
CA THR A 14 -2.02 5.36 -13.51
C THR A 14 -0.96 5.23 -12.41
N LEU A 15 -0.83 4.03 -11.83
CA LEU A 15 0.17 3.73 -10.81
C LEU A 15 1.60 3.93 -11.32
N LEU A 16 1.91 3.44 -12.52
CA LEU A 16 3.19 3.65 -13.20
C LEU A 16 3.51 5.14 -13.41
N SER A 17 2.51 5.92 -13.80
CA SER A 17 2.64 7.37 -13.97
C SER A 17 2.97 8.04 -12.64
N THR A 18 2.35 7.60 -11.54
CA THR A 18 2.69 8.08 -10.21
C THR A 18 4.11 7.69 -9.78
N VAL A 19 4.52 6.44 -10.03
CA VAL A 19 5.89 5.99 -9.75
C VAL A 19 6.90 6.84 -10.52
N LYS A 20 6.62 7.15 -11.80
CA LYS A 20 7.45 8.04 -12.61
C LYS A 20 7.59 9.43 -12.00
N LEU A 21 6.48 10.03 -11.55
CA LEU A 21 6.49 11.32 -10.87
C LEU A 21 7.29 11.30 -9.56
N CYS A 22 7.20 10.22 -8.79
CA CYS A 22 8.02 10.04 -7.59
C CYS A 22 9.51 10.00 -7.93
N LEU A 23 9.91 9.26 -8.96
CA LEU A 23 11.30 9.19 -9.42
C LEU A 23 11.81 10.55 -9.90
N GLU A 24 11.02 11.30 -10.64
CA GLU A 24 11.34 12.67 -11.08
C GLU A 24 11.49 13.63 -9.90
N SER A 25 10.71 13.41 -8.84
CA SER A 25 10.81 14.12 -7.56
C SER A 25 11.96 13.62 -6.67
N LYS A 26 12.85 12.76 -7.19
CA LYS A 26 13.99 12.15 -6.46
C LYS A 26 13.58 11.33 -5.23
N ILE A 27 12.37 10.80 -5.22
CA ILE A 27 11.89 9.89 -4.16
C ILE A 27 12.40 8.48 -4.45
N GLN A 28 13.08 7.88 -3.47
CA GLN A 28 13.50 6.48 -3.57
C GLN A 28 12.30 5.55 -3.36
N VAL A 29 11.70 5.10 -4.46
CA VAL A 29 10.44 4.34 -4.47
C VAL A 29 10.51 3.02 -3.69
N GLN A 30 11.67 2.35 -3.67
CA GLN A 30 11.84 1.07 -2.96
C GLN A 30 11.65 1.20 -1.44
N ASP A 31 11.95 2.38 -0.90
CA ASP A 31 12.01 2.63 0.54
C ASP A 31 10.86 3.50 1.03
N HIS A 32 10.27 4.32 0.15
CA HIS A 32 9.34 5.37 0.53
C HIS A 32 7.94 5.27 -0.10
N LEU A 33 7.76 4.45 -1.14
CA LEU A 33 6.47 4.29 -1.82
C LEU A 33 5.99 2.85 -1.71
N TYR A 34 4.76 2.64 -1.25
CA TYR A 34 4.06 1.34 -1.27
C TYR A 34 2.79 1.43 -2.09
N ILE A 35 2.50 0.38 -2.86
CA ILE A 35 1.31 0.33 -3.71
C ILE A 35 0.49 -0.93 -3.39
N GLU A 36 -0.80 -0.73 -3.12
CA GLU A 36 -1.80 -1.80 -3.22
C GLU A 36 -2.66 -1.56 -4.44
N ALA A 37 -3.01 -2.63 -5.15
CA ALA A 37 -3.91 -2.50 -6.28
C ALA A 37 -4.77 -3.75 -6.42
N ALA A 38 -5.92 -3.62 -7.06
CA ALA A 38 -6.80 -4.74 -7.33
C ALA A 38 -7.48 -4.58 -8.68
N ASP A 39 -7.77 -5.69 -9.33
CA ASP A 39 -8.69 -5.73 -10.46
C ASP A 39 -9.51 -7.03 -10.46
N ILE A 40 -10.72 -6.98 -11.02
CA ILE A 40 -11.60 -8.13 -11.14
C ILE A 40 -11.12 -9.10 -12.22
N ASP A 41 -10.49 -8.57 -13.27
CA ASP A 41 -9.85 -9.34 -14.33
C ASP A 41 -8.41 -9.71 -13.91
N ARG A 42 -8.14 -11.02 -13.94
CA ARG A 42 -6.86 -11.58 -13.52
C ARG A 42 -5.70 -11.15 -14.41
N ASN A 43 -5.90 -11.05 -15.72
CA ASN A 43 -4.83 -10.77 -16.66
C ASN A 43 -4.31 -9.36 -16.47
N VAL A 44 -5.20 -8.37 -16.38
CA VAL A 44 -4.79 -6.97 -16.22
C VAL A 44 -4.16 -6.74 -14.84
N ALA A 45 -4.69 -7.36 -13.77
CA ALA A 45 -4.07 -7.34 -12.45
C ALA A 45 -2.63 -7.88 -12.49
N LEU A 46 -2.39 -9.00 -13.19
CA LEU A 46 -1.05 -9.56 -13.32
C LEU A 46 -0.13 -8.73 -14.24
N MET A 47 -0.68 -8.05 -15.24
CA MET A 47 0.09 -7.05 -16.01
C MET A 47 0.54 -5.89 -15.11
N CYS A 48 -0.32 -5.41 -14.21
CA CYS A 48 0.04 -4.41 -13.21
C CYS A 48 1.15 -4.93 -12.28
N TYR A 49 1.01 -6.17 -11.78
CA TYR A 49 2.01 -6.83 -10.95
C TYR A 49 3.39 -6.91 -11.62
N ILE A 50 3.45 -7.37 -12.87
CA ILE A 50 4.71 -7.49 -13.62
C ILE A 50 5.37 -6.12 -13.78
N GLN A 51 4.61 -5.11 -14.20
CA GLN A 51 5.14 -3.76 -14.44
C GLN A 51 5.73 -3.14 -13.16
N LEU A 52 5.00 -3.19 -12.05
CA LEU A 52 5.47 -2.66 -10.77
C LEU A 52 6.66 -3.45 -10.22
N SER A 53 6.66 -4.77 -10.39
CA SER A 53 7.77 -5.63 -9.97
C SER A 53 9.05 -5.34 -10.76
N LEU A 54 8.95 -5.11 -12.08
CA LEU A 54 10.08 -4.73 -12.94
C LEU A 54 10.65 -3.36 -12.59
N TRP A 55 9.81 -2.43 -12.12
CA TRP A 55 10.24 -1.13 -11.62
C TRP A 55 10.72 -1.17 -10.16
N ALA A 56 10.83 -2.38 -9.60
CA ALA A 56 11.26 -2.63 -8.24
C ALA A 56 10.42 -1.86 -7.20
N VAL A 57 9.12 -1.68 -7.46
CA VAL A 57 8.19 -1.04 -6.54
C VAL A 57 7.68 -2.09 -5.56
N PRO A 58 7.72 -1.85 -4.24
CA PRO A 58 7.12 -2.74 -3.27
C PRO A 58 5.60 -2.61 -3.36
N CYS A 59 4.94 -3.70 -3.75
CA CYS A 59 3.50 -3.68 -3.98
C CYS A 59 2.83 -5.00 -3.61
N ARG A 60 1.51 -4.91 -3.44
CA ARG A 60 0.60 -6.03 -3.26
C ARG A 60 -0.58 -5.89 -4.22
N ILE A 61 -0.72 -6.86 -5.12
CA ILE A 61 -1.74 -6.83 -6.18
C ILE A 61 -2.75 -7.95 -5.96
N PHE A 62 -4.02 -7.57 -5.87
CA PHE A 62 -5.11 -8.51 -5.64
C PHE A 62 -5.87 -8.79 -6.95
N VAL A 63 -6.36 -10.02 -7.06
CA VAL A 63 -7.32 -10.40 -8.12
C VAL A 63 -8.66 -10.65 -7.45
N GLY A 64 -9.67 -9.85 -7.75
CA GLY A 64 -11.01 -10.03 -7.15
C GLY A 64 -11.94 -8.83 -7.24
N ASP A 65 -13.11 -8.99 -6.62
CA ASP A 65 -14.16 -7.98 -6.60
C ASP A 65 -13.96 -7.07 -5.38
N THR A 66 -13.52 -5.84 -5.63
CA THR A 66 -13.28 -4.82 -4.59
C THR A 66 -14.56 -4.30 -3.96
N LEU A 67 -15.69 -4.28 -4.68
CA LEU A 67 -16.99 -3.88 -4.12
C LEU A 67 -17.50 -4.90 -3.11
N LYS A 68 -17.24 -6.20 -3.35
CA LYS A 68 -17.59 -7.28 -2.43
C LYS A 68 -16.49 -7.61 -1.42
N LEU A 69 -15.33 -6.97 -1.52
CA LEU A 69 -14.12 -7.29 -0.74
C LEU A 69 -13.77 -8.79 -0.82
N LYS A 70 -13.96 -9.40 -2.00
CA LYS A 70 -13.70 -10.82 -2.25
C LYS A 70 -12.51 -10.97 -3.19
N TYR A 71 -11.33 -11.18 -2.60
CA TYR A 71 -10.09 -11.43 -3.32
C TYR A 71 -9.83 -12.93 -3.43
N ARG A 72 -9.42 -13.37 -4.62
CA ARG A 72 -9.09 -14.76 -4.95
C ARG A 72 -7.59 -15.01 -4.90
N GLU A 73 -6.79 -13.99 -5.24
CA GLU A 73 -5.34 -14.06 -5.27
C GLU A 73 -4.73 -12.77 -4.71
N CYS A 74 -3.49 -12.88 -4.21
CA CYS A 74 -2.69 -11.78 -3.72
C CYS A 74 -1.23 -12.02 -4.15
N TRP A 75 -0.68 -11.07 -4.90
CA TRP A 75 0.65 -11.15 -5.50
C TRP A 75 1.52 -10.02 -4.95
N CYS A 76 2.54 -10.37 -4.17
CA CYS A 76 3.49 -9.41 -3.62
C CYS A 76 4.76 -9.35 -4.50
N SER A 77 5.28 -8.15 -4.75
CA SER A 77 6.53 -7.99 -5.51
C SER A 77 7.74 -8.41 -4.69
N LEU A 78 8.88 -8.71 -5.35
CA LEU A 78 10.12 -9.04 -4.63
C LEU A 78 10.54 -7.91 -3.68
N MET A 79 10.40 -6.65 -4.10
CA MET A 79 10.81 -5.49 -3.30
C MET A 79 9.98 -5.36 -2.02
N TYR A 80 8.73 -5.82 -2.01
CA TYR A 80 7.91 -5.88 -0.80
C TYR A 80 8.60 -6.70 0.30
N TYR A 81 9.15 -7.86 -0.06
CA TYR A 81 9.85 -8.74 0.89
C TYR A 81 11.24 -8.23 1.23
N VAL A 82 12.05 -7.87 0.23
CA VAL A 82 13.45 -7.43 0.42
C VAL A 82 13.54 -6.21 1.35
N LYS A 83 12.58 -5.29 1.27
CA LYS A 83 12.55 -4.08 2.09
C LYS A 83 11.67 -4.19 3.34
N GLY A 84 11.19 -5.39 3.65
CA GLY A 84 10.43 -5.68 4.88
C GLY A 84 9.15 -4.86 5.01
N TRP A 85 8.43 -4.66 3.91
CA TRP A 85 7.26 -3.78 3.90
C TRP A 85 6.10 -4.27 4.76
N ASP A 86 5.99 -5.57 4.99
CA ASP A 86 5.02 -6.12 5.94
C ASP A 86 5.20 -5.54 7.35
N ILE A 87 6.44 -5.49 7.82
CA ILE A 87 6.79 -4.94 9.14
C ILE A 87 6.57 -3.42 9.17
N LYS A 88 6.95 -2.71 8.10
CA LYS A 88 6.74 -1.25 7.99
C LYS A 88 5.26 -0.88 8.08
N LEU A 89 4.42 -1.59 7.33
CA LEU A 89 2.96 -1.38 7.31
C LEU A 89 2.32 -1.72 8.66
N HIS A 90 2.71 -2.84 9.27
CA HIS A 90 2.22 -3.23 10.59
C HIS A 90 2.59 -2.19 11.66
N SER A 91 3.85 -1.74 11.65
CA SER A 91 4.35 -0.71 12.57
C SER A 91 3.59 0.62 12.41
N GLN A 92 3.25 1.00 11.18
CA GLN A 92 2.46 2.21 10.94
C GLN A 92 1.04 2.08 11.46
N LYS A 93 0.38 0.94 11.21
CA LYS A 93 -0.98 0.68 11.71
C LYS A 93 -1.05 0.68 13.24
N LEU A 94 -0.04 0.13 13.91
CA LEU A 94 0.06 0.19 15.37
C LEU A 94 0.20 1.63 15.88
N LYS A 95 1.05 2.45 15.25
CA LYS A 95 1.17 3.88 15.60
C LYS A 95 -0.16 4.62 15.46
N GLU A 96 -0.90 4.35 14.39
CA GLU A 96 -2.23 4.95 14.18
C GLU A 96 -3.25 4.52 15.24
N ILE A 97 -3.21 3.26 15.68
CA ILE A 97 -4.07 2.76 16.76
C ILE A 97 -3.71 3.39 18.10
N VAL A 98 -2.42 3.45 18.44
CA VAL A 98 -1.94 4.07 19.69
C VAL A 98 -2.33 5.55 19.74
N HIS A 99 -2.09 6.29 18.65
CA HIS A 99 -2.46 7.70 18.58
C HIS A 99 -3.97 7.92 18.76
N LYS A 100 -4.81 7.11 18.09
CA LYS A 100 -6.26 7.16 18.28
C LYS A 100 -6.71 6.80 19.70
N ALA A 101 -5.97 5.94 20.40
CA ALA A 101 -6.26 5.57 21.77
C ALA A 101 -5.91 6.69 22.75
N GLU A 102 -4.79 7.38 22.52
CA GLU A 102 -4.39 8.58 23.29
C GLU A 102 -5.44 9.69 23.18
N ASP A 103 -5.97 9.92 21.97
CA ASP A 103 -7.07 10.87 21.75
C ASP A 103 -8.37 10.48 22.47
N TYR A 104 -8.54 9.19 22.80
CA TYR A 104 -9.72 8.66 23.49
C TYR A 104 -9.58 8.67 25.02
N VAL A 105 -8.38 8.91 25.58
CA VAL A 105 -8.21 9.11 27.03
C VAL A 105 -8.71 10.52 27.38
N PRO A 106 -9.92 10.68 27.95
CA PRO A 106 -10.43 12.01 28.25
C PRO A 106 -9.60 12.62 29.38
N ASN A 107 -9.48 13.95 29.42
CA ASN A 107 -8.88 14.76 30.51
C ASN A 107 -9.49 14.51 31.92
N PHE A 108 -10.37 13.54 32.09
CA PHE A 108 -11.05 13.22 33.35
C PHE A 108 -10.13 12.57 34.42
N ILE A 109 -8.90 12.18 34.06
CA ILE A 109 -7.90 11.65 34.99
C ILE A 109 -6.98 12.77 35.55
N LEU A 110 -7.03 13.99 34.98
CA LEU A 110 -6.21 15.13 35.42
C LEU A 110 -6.98 16.16 36.27
N ILE A 111 -8.13 15.80 36.86
CA ILE A 111 -8.77 16.62 37.91
C ILE A 111 -8.46 15.97 39.25
N ASN A 112 -7.24 16.16 39.71
CA ASN A 112 -6.88 16.10 41.12
C ASN A 112 -5.94 17.28 41.36
N ASP A 113 -6.54 18.45 41.58
CA ASP A 113 -6.03 19.57 42.38
C ASP A 113 -7.20 20.51 42.71
#